data_AF-A2DU87-F1
#
_entry.id   AF-A2DU87-F1
#
_cell.length_a   1.000
_cell.length_b   1.000
_cell.length_c   1.000
_cell.angle_alpha   90.00
_cell.angle_beta   90.00
_cell.angle_gamma   90.00
#
_symmetry.space_group_name_H-M   'P 1'
#
loop_
_entity.id
_entity.type
_entity.pdbx_description
1 polymer ?
#
loop_
_entity_poly.entity_id
_entity_poly.type
_entity_poly.pdbx_seq_one_letter_code
_entity_poly.pdbx_strand_id
1 'polypeptide(L)'
;MDNQYESLERLILFVFNSHESAIISTDNIYQYIQGLTCSIRIDNDWTPSTAISKCQIVQALQESDRFVHINRSAYDRWALSLQSTLAISDTALFDMINRLLVENGPLSITQMTAMAEIPDVDSRKLMRFFTTHAAEFSPTHTGTYWFKNTPEPEVQDYCSLDNAINAALGILKEAHPQTIARALCLSTVSGSKITESDVSYQLTHNPDLYQEIRPNIFRVSRFMKFRSSFKSESSESESTSVESSEAVFNPYDFFNDHSPIRFALTV
;
A
#
# COMPACT_ATOMS: atom_id res chain seq x y z
N MET A 1 -31.57 33.98 7.73
CA MET A 1 -30.90 32.75 8.18
C MET A 1 -29.97 33.16 9.29
N ASP A 2 -30.18 32.65 10.50
CA ASP A 2 -29.40 33.01 11.67
C ASP A 2 -28.02 32.37 11.54
N ASN A 3 -27.02 33.15 11.13
CA ASN A 3 -25.66 32.68 10.99
C ASN A 3 -25.08 32.48 12.40
N GLN A 4 -25.10 31.24 12.85
CA GLN A 4 -24.53 30.83 14.13
C GLN A 4 -23.25 30.05 13.88
N TYR A 5 -22.17 30.42 14.58
CA TYR A 5 -20.88 29.76 14.49
C TYR A 5 -20.53 29.10 15.83
N GLU A 6 -20.21 27.81 15.79
CA GLU A 6 -19.85 27.03 16.99
C GLU A 6 -18.50 27.42 17.60
N SER A 7 -17.64 28.12 16.86
CA SER A 7 -16.36 28.62 17.34
C SER A 7 -15.90 29.85 16.56
N LEU A 8 -15.03 30.65 17.18
CA LEU A 8 -14.38 31.79 16.54
C LEU A 8 -13.49 31.36 15.38
N GLU A 9 -12.83 30.20 15.49
CA GLU A 9 -12.04 29.59 14.41
C GLU A 9 -12.88 29.36 13.15
N ARG A 10 -14.08 28.79 13.27
CA ARG A 10 -14.96 28.56 12.12
C ARG A 10 -15.42 29.86 11.48
N LEU A 11 -15.67 30.88 12.27
CA LEU A 11 -15.99 32.20 11.74
C LEU A 11 -14.81 32.77 10.96
N ILE A 12 -13.59 32.69 11.50
CA ILE A 12 -12.39 33.16 10.82
C ILE A 12 -12.17 32.38 9.51
N LEU A 13 -12.38 31.06 9.49
CA LEU A 13 -12.34 30.26 8.26
C LEU A 13 -13.37 30.74 7.23
N PHE A 14 -14.59 31.09 7.67
CA PHE A 14 -15.59 31.66 6.78
C PHE A 14 -15.13 32.99 6.19
N VAL A 15 -14.46 33.85 6.98
CA VAL A 15 -13.87 35.10 6.49
C VAL A 15 -12.81 34.81 5.42
N PHE A 16 -11.92 33.86 5.66
CA PHE A 16 -10.90 33.46 4.67
C PHE A 16 -11.49 32.89 3.39
N ASN A 17 -12.57 32.12 3.47
CA ASN A 17 -13.25 31.57 2.29
C ASN A 17 -14.05 32.64 1.53
N SER A 18 -14.54 33.66 2.23
CA SER A 18 -15.32 34.76 1.63
C SER A 18 -14.43 35.84 1.02
N HIS A 19 -13.18 35.95 1.48
CA HIS A 19 -12.16 36.78 0.85
C HIS A 19 -11.47 35.99 -0.27
N GLU A 20 -11.45 36.53 -1.48
CA GLU A 20 -10.72 35.95 -2.62
C GLU A 20 -9.17 36.01 -2.44
N SER A 21 -8.69 36.49 -1.29
CA SER A 21 -7.26 36.59 -0.97
C SER A 21 -6.87 35.50 0.03
N ALA A 22 -5.83 34.74 -0.33
CA ALA A 22 -5.22 33.73 0.55
C ALA A 22 -4.53 34.32 1.80
N ILE A 23 -4.29 35.63 1.82
CA ILE A 23 -3.62 36.35 2.91
C ILE A 23 -4.49 37.52 3.34
N ILE A 24 -4.76 37.62 4.65
CA ILE A 24 -5.65 38.63 5.23
C ILE A 24 -4.98 39.24 6.46
N SER A 25 -5.13 40.56 6.66
CA SER A 25 -4.67 41.24 7.87
C SER A 25 -5.67 41.05 9.01
N THR A 26 -5.19 41.12 10.25
CA THR A 26 -6.08 41.07 11.43
C THR A 26 -7.11 42.19 11.43
N ASP A 27 -6.76 43.37 10.92
CA ASP A 27 -7.68 44.50 10.78
C ASP A 27 -8.83 44.20 9.81
N ASN A 28 -8.53 43.57 8.68
CA ASN A 28 -9.56 43.20 7.71
C ASN A 28 -10.46 42.10 8.25
N ILE A 29 -9.90 41.11 8.97
CA ILE A 29 -10.70 40.06 9.64
C ILE A 29 -11.66 40.69 10.65
N TYR A 30 -11.16 41.61 11.49
CA TYR A 30 -11.97 42.31 12.48
C TYR A 30 -13.08 43.15 11.84
N GLN A 31 -12.76 43.94 10.82
CA GLN A 31 -13.75 44.76 10.11
C GLN A 31 -14.82 43.91 9.44
N TYR A 32 -14.44 42.78 8.84
CA TYR A 32 -15.39 41.87 8.21
C TYR A 32 -16.33 41.26 9.24
N ILE A 33 -15.81 40.76 10.37
CA ILE A 33 -16.60 40.18 11.45
C ILE A 33 -17.58 41.19 12.05
N GLN A 34 -17.14 42.44 12.26
CA GLN A 34 -17.98 43.52 12.77
C GLN A 34 -19.13 43.87 11.80
N GLY A 35 -18.96 43.63 10.49
CA GLY A 35 -20.00 43.81 9.49
C GLY A 35 -21.00 42.65 9.38
N LEU A 36 -20.73 41.52 10.03
CA LEU A 36 -21.61 40.35 9.98
C LEU A 36 -22.66 40.41 11.09
N THR A 37 -23.92 40.12 10.75
CA THR A 37 -24.96 39.83 11.74
C THR A 37 -24.93 38.34 12.08
N CYS A 38 -24.00 37.92 12.94
CA CYS A 38 -23.87 36.53 13.38
C CYS A 38 -23.65 36.41 14.90
N SER A 39 -23.96 35.23 15.43
CA SER A 39 -23.71 34.87 16.83
C SER A 39 -22.70 33.73 16.91
N ILE A 40 -21.82 33.78 17.90
CA ILE A 40 -20.69 32.85 18.03
C ILE A 40 -20.69 32.29 19.43
N ARG A 41 -20.44 30.99 19.55
CA ARG A 41 -20.32 30.34 20.84
C ARG A 41 -18.92 30.56 21.42
N ILE A 42 -18.84 31.23 22.57
CA ILE A 42 -17.63 31.42 23.37
C ILE A 42 -17.96 30.92 24.78
N ASP A 43 -17.18 29.98 25.31
CA ASP A 43 -17.37 29.42 26.66
C ASP A 43 -18.81 28.94 26.97
N ASN A 44 -19.48 28.38 25.95
CA ASN A 44 -20.89 27.95 25.94
C ASN A 44 -21.98 29.02 25.85
N ASP A 45 -21.61 30.30 25.81
CA ASP A 45 -22.55 31.40 25.61
C ASP A 45 -22.51 31.96 24.19
N TRP A 46 -23.67 32.39 23.70
CA TRP A 46 -23.80 33.02 22.38
C TRP A 46 -23.47 34.51 22.46
N THR A 47 -22.32 34.86 21.91
CA THR A 47 -21.82 36.23 21.84
C THR A 47 -22.07 36.81 20.44
N PRO A 48 -22.62 38.03 20.32
CA PRO A 48 -22.77 38.67 19.02
C PRO A 48 -21.39 39.01 18.42
N SER A 49 -21.28 38.94 17.10
CA SER A 49 -20.06 39.28 16.35
C SER A 49 -19.48 40.65 16.69
N THR A 50 -20.33 41.62 17.02
CA THR A 50 -19.93 42.98 17.37
C THR A 50 -19.20 43.09 18.71
N ALA A 51 -19.41 42.13 19.62
CA ALA A 51 -18.77 42.10 20.93
C ALA A 51 -17.37 41.44 20.90
N ILE A 52 -16.95 40.86 19.77
CA ILE A 52 -15.62 40.26 19.66
C ILE A 52 -14.56 41.34 19.56
N SER A 53 -13.56 41.25 20.41
CA SER A 53 -12.38 42.12 20.37
C SER A 53 -11.34 41.64 19.36
N LYS A 54 -10.54 42.57 18.84
CA LYS A 54 -9.37 42.24 17.98
C LYS A 54 -8.39 41.30 18.70
N CYS A 55 -8.25 41.43 20.03
CA CYS A 55 -7.39 40.56 20.84
C CYS A 55 -7.85 39.10 20.79
N GLN A 56 -9.15 38.84 20.93
CA GLN A 56 -9.71 37.48 20.84
C GLN A 56 -9.51 36.86 19.46
N ILE A 57 -9.59 37.66 18.39
CA ILE A 57 -9.30 37.19 17.03
C ILE A 57 -7.82 36.78 16.91
N VAL A 58 -6.89 37.61 17.40
CA VAL A 58 -5.46 37.28 17.40
C VAL A 58 -5.18 36.02 18.21
N GLN A 59 -5.78 35.90 19.39
CA GLN A 59 -5.64 34.72 20.23
C GLN A 59 -6.14 33.46 19.51
N ALA A 60 -7.32 33.50 18.91
CA ALA A 60 -7.84 32.36 18.14
C ALA A 60 -7.02 32.02 16.89
N LEU A 61 -6.40 33.02 16.25
CA LEU A 61 -5.45 32.81 15.15
C LEU A 61 -4.14 32.16 15.62
N GLN A 62 -3.67 32.51 16.83
CA GLN A 62 -2.45 31.96 17.42
C GLN A 62 -2.65 30.57 18.01
N GLU A 63 -3.82 30.30 18.59
CA GLU A 63 -4.14 29.01 19.22
C GLU A 63 -4.50 27.93 18.19
N SER A 64 -4.89 28.30 16.96
CA SER A 64 -5.26 27.35 15.92
C SER A 64 -4.11 27.08 14.95
N ASP A 65 -3.78 25.80 14.78
CA ASP A 65 -2.80 25.31 13.79
C ASP A 65 -3.22 25.55 12.34
N ARG A 66 -4.47 25.99 12.12
CA ARG A 66 -5.01 26.26 10.78
C ARG A 66 -4.57 27.61 10.23
N PHE A 67 -3.93 28.47 11.02
CA PHE A 67 -3.49 29.79 10.57
C PHE A 67 -1.99 29.96 10.75
N VAL A 68 -1.35 30.58 9.76
CA VAL A 68 0.08 30.88 9.78
C VAL A 68 0.28 32.38 9.81
N HIS A 69 1.03 32.85 10.80
CA HIS A 69 1.47 34.24 10.86
C HIS A 69 2.58 34.48 9.83
N ILE A 70 2.39 35.47 8.95
CA ILE A 70 3.35 35.83 7.91
C ILE A 70 4.20 36.99 8.41
N ASN A 71 5.36 36.67 8.97
CA ASN A 71 6.28 37.65 9.55
C ASN A 71 7.17 38.36 8.50
N ARG A 72 6.73 38.46 7.25
CA ARG A 72 7.52 39.02 6.12
C ARG A 72 7.24 40.51 5.85
N SER A 73 6.29 41.12 6.56
CA SER A 73 5.92 42.53 6.38
C SER A 73 5.67 43.22 7.72
N ALA A 74 5.81 44.56 7.77
CA ALA A 74 5.52 45.40 8.95
C ALA A 74 4.05 45.39 9.42
N TYR A 75 3.21 44.53 8.83
CA TYR A 75 1.78 44.42 9.12
C TYR A 75 1.46 42.97 9.50
N ASP A 76 0.66 42.80 10.55
CA ASP A 76 0.15 41.50 10.98
C ASP A 76 -0.74 40.88 9.90
N ARG A 77 -0.21 39.85 9.24
CA ARG A 77 -0.87 39.12 8.17
C ARG A 77 -0.93 37.65 8.51
N TRP A 78 -2.06 37.06 8.17
CA TRP A 78 -2.38 35.67 8.43
C TRP A 78 -2.77 34.99 7.13
N ALA A 79 -2.37 33.74 6.98
CA ALA A 79 -2.78 32.87 5.88
C ALA A 79 -3.36 31.57 6.43
N LEU A 80 -4.17 30.90 5.64
CA LEU A 80 -4.56 29.52 5.92
C LEU A 80 -3.33 28.62 5.85
N SER A 81 -3.09 27.88 6.92
CA SER A 81 -2.11 26.81 6.96
C SER A 81 -2.53 25.71 6.00
N LEU A 82 -1.65 25.36 5.07
CA LEU A 82 -1.78 24.15 4.26
C LEU A 82 -1.74 22.86 5.10
N GLN A 83 -1.46 22.97 6.41
CA GLN A 83 -1.35 21.85 7.35
C GLN A 83 -2.69 21.47 8.01
N SER A 84 -3.80 22.17 7.70
CA SER A 84 -5.13 21.96 8.29
C SER A 84 -5.87 20.67 7.83
N THR A 85 -5.14 19.63 7.47
CA THR A 85 -5.52 18.24 7.66
C THR A 85 -4.18 17.55 7.87
N LEU A 86 -4.02 16.67 8.85
CA LEU A 86 -2.92 15.71 8.86
C LEU A 86 -2.70 15.27 7.43
N ALA A 87 -1.62 15.76 6.79
CA ALA A 87 -1.38 15.49 5.40
C ALA A 87 -1.06 14.01 5.40
N ILE A 88 -2.08 13.19 5.13
CA ILE A 88 -1.91 11.75 5.04
C ILE A 88 -0.81 11.59 4.02
N SER A 89 0.33 11.09 4.48
CA SER A 89 1.48 10.94 3.60
C SER A 89 1.06 10.03 2.47
N ASP A 90 1.57 10.29 1.26
CA ASP A 90 1.31 9.40 0.13
C ASP A 90 1.72 7.96 0.47
N THR A 91 2.74 7.78 1.33
CA THR A 91 3.13 6.49 1.90
C THR A 91 2.00 5.84 2.72
N ALA A 92 1.35 6.58 3.61
CA ALA A 92 0.25 6.04 4.42
C ALA A 92 -0.97 5.70 3.56
N LEU A 93 -1.28 6.52 2.53
CA LEU A 93 -2.32 6.19 1.56
C LEU A 93 -1.96 4.94 0.75
N PHE A 94 -0.72 4.82 0.31
CA PHE A 94 -0.24 3.67 -0.44
C PHE A 94 -0.34 2.38 0.37
N ASP A 95 0.14 2.38 1.61
CA ASP A 95 0.10 1.20 2.50
C ASP A 95 -1.33 0.78 2.82
N MET A 96 -2.22 1.76 3.06
CA MET A 96 -3.65 1.50 3.26
C MET A 96 -4.30 0.89 2.02
N ILE A 97 -4.11 1.49 0.84
CA ILE A 97 -4.69 1.00 -0.41
C ILE A 97 -4.17 -0.41 -0.73
N ASN A 98 -2.87 -0.65 -0.55
CA ASN A 98 -2.28 -1.97 -0.75
C ASN A 98 -2.92 -3.03 0.12
N ARG A 99 -3.08 -2.75 1.42
CA ARG A 99 -3.68 -3.68 2.36
C ARG A 99 -5.12 -3.99 1.98
N LEU A 100 -5.92 -2.96 1.71
CA LEU A 100 -7.33 -3.12 1.33
C LEU A 100 -7.49 -3.96 0.06
N LEU A 101 -6.65 -3.72 -0.96
CA LEU A 101 -6.66 -4.46 -2.21
C LEU A 101 -6.19 -5.92 -2.05
N VAL A 102 -5.14 -6.16 -1.26
CA VAL A 102 -4.66 -7.53 -1.01
C VAL A 102 -5.69 -8.32 -0.19
N GLU A 103 -6.41 -7.70 0.73
CA GLU A 103 -7.37 -8.43 1.58
C GLU A 103 -8.70 -8.71 0.89
N ASN A 104 -9.18 -7.78 0.06
CA ASN A 104 -10.54 -7.79 -0.49
C ASN A 104 -10.60 -7.90 -2.02
N GLY A 105 -9.45 -7.83 -2.71
CA GLY A 105 -9.39 -7.80 -4.17
C GLY A 105 -9.67 -6.41 -4.76
N PRO A 106 -10.08 -6.33 -6.05
CA PRO A 106 -10.35 -5.06 -6.72
C PRO A 106 -11.51 -4.31 -6.08
N LEU A 107 -11.27 -3.07 -5.64
CA LEU A 107 -12.26 -2.24 -4.95
C LEU A 107 -12.54 -0.94 -5.71
N SER A 108 -13.75 -0.39 -5.54
CA SER A 108 -14.06 0.97 -5.98
C SER A 108 -13.56 2.01 -4.99
N ILE A 109 -13.41 3.26 -5.44
CA ILE A 109 -13.02 4.36 -4.54
C ILE A 109 -14.02 4.54 -3.40
N THR A 110 -15.32 4.37 -3.67
CA THR A 110 -16.36 4.48 -2.64
C THR A 110 -16.24 3.39 -1.57
N GLN A 111 -15.93 2.16 -1.97
CA GLN A 111 -15.67 1.06 -1.05
C GLN A 111 -14.39 1.31 -0.25
N MET A 112 -13.31 1.78 -0.89
CA MET A 112 -12.06 2.12 -0.21
C MET A 112 -12.25 3.23 0.83
N THR A 113 -13.05 4.27 0.54
CA THR A 113 -13.37 5.31 1.54
C THR A 113 -14.18 4.79 2.72
N ALA A 114 -15.06 3.81 2.50
CA ALA A 114 -15.88 3.23 3.57
C ALA A 114 -15.09 2.30 4.47
N MET A 115 -14.05 1.64 3.94
CA MET A 115 -13.17 0.72 4.65
C MET A 115 -11.87 1.37 5.12
N ALA A 116 -11.70 2.68 4.90
CA ALA A 116 -10.49 3.40 5.28
C ALA A 116 -10.36 3.46 6.80
N GLU A 117 -9.24 2.94 7.32
CA GLU A 117 -8.88 3.04 8.74
C GLU A 117 -8.33 4.42 9.11
N ILE A 118 -7.87 5.19 8.11
CA ILE A 118 -7.26 6.50 8.31
C ILE A 118 -8.38 7.57 8.34
N PRO A 119 -8.42 8.43 9.38
CA PRO A 119 -9.36 9.55 9.41
C PRO A 119 -9.09 10.55 8.27
N ASP A 120 -10.13 11.22 7.79
CA ASP A 120 -10.08 12.23 6.72
C ASP A 120 -9.67 11.73 5.31
N VAL A 121 -9.80 10.43 5.02
CA VAL A 121 -9.70 9.92 3.64
C VAL A 121 -10.99 10.23 2.88
N ASP A 122 -10.89 11.12 1.89
CA ASP A 122 -11.99 11.47 0.99
C ASP A 122 -11.74 10.92 -0.42
N SER A 123 -12.84 10.68 -1.15
CA SER A 123 -12.85 10.24 -2.55
C SER A 123 -11.98 11.13 -3.44
N ARG A 124 -11.95 12.45 -3.19
CA ARG A 124 -11.10 13.39 -3.94
C ARG A 124 -9.61 13.16 -3.71
N LYS A 125 -9.21 12.82 -2.47
CA LYS A 125 -7.80 12.51 -2.14
C LYS A 125 -7.38 11.20 -2.82
N LEU A 126 -8.22 10.17 -2.77
CA LEU A 126 -7.96 8.90 -3.45
C LEU A 126 -7.91 9.05 -4.98
N MET A 127 -8.83 9.82 -5.58
CA MET A 127 -8.78 10.12 -7.03
C MET A 127 -7.45 10.78 -7.42
N ARG A 128 -7.01 11.79 -6.66
CA ARG A 128 -5.71 12.43 -6.89
C ARG A 128 -4.55 11.45 -6.71
N PHE A 129 -4.62 10.60 -5.69
CA PHE A 129 -3.61 9.57 -5.44
C PHE A 129 -3.48 8.61 -6.65
N PHE A 130 -4.59 8.05 -7.12
CA PHE A 130 -4.59 7.16 -8.29
C PHE A 130 -4.11 7.85 -9.58
N THR A 131 -4.41 9.14 -9.77
CA THR A 131 -3.84 9.89 -10.91
C THR A 131 -2.33 10.08 -10.79
N THR A 132 -1.81 10.24 -9.58
CA THR A 132 -0.37 10.42 -9.33
C THR A 132 0.38 9.09 -9.45
N HIS A 133 -0.23 8.00 -8.98
CA HIS A 133 0.30 6.64 -8.97
C HIS A 133 -0.25 5.75 -10.10
N ALA A 134 -0.57 6.34 -11.26
CA ALA A 134 -1.06 5.62 -12.45
C ALA A 134 -0.03 4.63 -13.05
N ALA A 135 1.21 4.67 -12.57
CA ALA A 135 2.25 3.68 -12.86
C ALA A 135 2.04 2.37 -12.11
N GLU A 136 1.38 2.40 -10.95
CA GLU A 136 1.29 1.28 -9.99
C GLU A 136 -0.11 0.68 -9.94
N PHE A 137 -1.14 1.51 -10.19
CA PHE A 137 -2.54 1.10 -10.20
C PHE A 137 -3.18 1.40 -11.56
N SER A 138 -4.10 0.53 -11.98
CA SER A 138 -4.90 0.71 -13.18
C SER A 138 -6.38 0.50 -12.88
N PRO A 139 -7.27 1.34 -13.44
CA PRO A 139 -8.70 1.10 -13.34
C PRO A 139 -9.10 -0.10 -14.21
N THR A 140 -9.90 -0.99 -13.63
CA THR A 140 -10.56 -2.10 -14.29
C THR A 140 -11.75 -1.59 -15.12
N HIS A 141 -12.20 -2.39 -16.08
CA HIS A 141 -13.37 -2.14 -16.94
C HIS A 141 -14.69 -1.90 -16.16
N THR A 142 -14.77 -2.34 -14.91
CA THR A 142 -15.91 -2.18 -14.00
C THR A 142 -15.85 -0.91 -13.13
N GLY A 143 -14.79 -0.11 -13.25
CA GLY A 143 -14.58 1.09 -12.41
C GLY A 143 -13.98 0.81 -11.02
N THR A 144 -13.49 -0.41 -10.78
CA THR A 144 -12.64 -0.74 -9.63
C THR A 144 -11.17 -0.47 -9.94
N TYR A 145 -10.31 -0.43 -8.92
CA TYR A 145 -8.86 -0.26 -9.08
C TYR A 145 -8.13 -1.55 -8.71
N TRP A 146 -7.12 -1.89 -9.51
CA TRP A 146 -6.22 -3.02 -9.26
C TRP A 146 -4.77 -2.67 -9.58
N PHE A 147 -3.84 -3.53 -9.15
CA PHE A 147 -2.42 -3.39 -9.44
C PHE A 147 -2.12 -3.50 -10.93
N LYS A 148 -1.34 -2.55 -11.45
CA LYS A 148 -0.93 -2.54 -12.85
C LYS A 148 -0.05 -3.76 -13.15
N ASN A 149 -0.21 -4.32 -14.36
CA ASN A 149 0.52 -5.51 -14.84
C ASN A 149 0.31 -6.78 -13.98
N THR A 150 -0.69 -6.78 -13.09
CA THR A 150 -1.07 -7.97 -12.32
C THR A 150 -2.46 -8.39 -12.80
N PRO A 151 -2.71 -9.69 -13.08
CA PRO A 151 -4.03 -10.15 -13.42
C PRO A 151 -4.98 -9.91 -12.24
N GLU A 152 -6.26 -9.74 -12.55
CA GLU A 152 -7.30 -9.66 -11.52
C GLU A 152 -7.38 -11.01 -10.80
N PRO A 153 -7.51 -10.99 -9.46
CA PRO A 153 -7.51 -12.21 -8.68
C PRO A 153 -8.81 -12.97 -8.92
N GLU A 154 -8.70 -14.27 -9.17
CA GLU A 154 -9.84 -15.17 -9.30
C GLU A 154 -10.07 -15.90 -7.98
N VAL A 155 -11.35 -16.11 -7.64
CA VAL A 155 -11.73 -16.92 -6.48
C VAL A 155 -11.61 -18.39 -6.87
N GLN A 156 -10.56 -19.05 -6.38
CA GLN A 156 -10.36 -20.48 -6.60
C GLN A 156 -9.87 -21.15 -5.31
N ASP A 157 -10.39 -22.35 -5.04
CA ASP A 157 -9.91 -23.17 -3.93
C ASP A 157 -8.97 -24.25 -4.49
N TYR A 158 -7.71 -24.21 -4.08
CA TYR A 158 -6.67 -25.10 -4.56
C TYR A 158 -6.40 -26.21 -3.55
N CYS A 159 -6.17 -27.43 -4.06
CA CYS A 159 -5.83 -28.58 -3.21
C CYS A 159 -4.41 -28.49 -2.60
N SER A 160 -3.50 -27.74 -3.22
CA SER A 160 -2.13 -27.53 -2.76
C SER A 160 -1.63 -26.15 -3.18
N LEU A 161 -0.71 -25.60 -2.39
CA LEU A 161 -0.03 -24.35 -2.68
C LEU A 161 0.74 -24.40 -4.02
N ASP A 162 1.31 -25.56 -4.37
CA ASP A 162 2.01 -25.75 -5.65
C ASP A 162 1.09 -25.55 -6.85
N ASN A 163 -0.14 -26.06 -6.76
CA ASN A 163 -1.13 -25.93 -7.83
C ASN A 163 -1.57 -24.47 -7.98
N ALA A 164 -1.74 -23.76 -6.86
CA ALA A 164 -2.06 -22.34 -6.86
C ALA A 164 -0.95 -21.51 -7.51
N ILE A 165 0.31 -21.73 -7.10
CA ILE A 165 1.46 -21.01 -7.64
C ILE A 165 1.67 -21.34 -9.13
N ASN A 166 1.51 -22.61 -9.53
CA ASN A 166 1.63 -23.01 -10.94
C ASN A 166 0.53 -22.41 -11.82
N ALA A 167 -0.71 -22.30 -11.31
CA ALA A 167 -1.79 -21.63 -12.02
C ALA A 167 -1.48 -20.14 -12.22
N ALA A 168 -1.04 -19.45 -11.15
CA ALA A 168 -0.65 -18.04 -11.22
C ALA A 168 0.54 -17.79 -12.16
N LEU A 169 1.59 -18.61 -12.06
CA LEU A 169 2.77 -18.54 -12.94
C LEU A 169 2.46 -18.96 -14.38
N GLY A 170 1.42 -19.76 -14.62
CA GLY A 170 0.93 -20.05 -15.97
C GLY A 170 0.44 -18.79 -16.71
N ILE A 171 -0.16 -17.86 -15.96
CA ILE A 171 -0.65 -16.58 -16.48
C ILE A 171 0.47 -15.54 -16.54
N LEU A 172 1.22 -15.39 -15.44
CA LEU A 172 2.25 -14.37 -15.27
C LEU A 172 3.56 -14.70 -15.99
N LYS A 173 3.83 -15.98 -16.27
CA LYS A 173 5.07 -16.57 -16.81
C LYS A 173 6.30 -16.40 -15.91
N GLU A 174 6.63 -15.17 -15.53
CA GLU A 174 7.75 -14.79 -14.66
C GLU A 174 7.27 -13.68 -13.73
N ALA A 175 7.40 -13.87 -12.41
CA ALA A 175 6.87 -12.89 -11.46
C ALA A 175 7.63 -12.86 -10.13
N HIS A 176 7.49 -11.72 -9.45
CA HIS A 176 7.92 -11.55 -8.07
C HIS A 176 6.95 -12.28 -7.12
N PRO A 177 7.40 -12.83 -5.97
CA PRO A 177 6.53 -13.48 -4.99
C PRO A 177 5.31 -12.62 -4.61
N GLN A 178 5.53 -11.32 -4.39
CA GLN A 178 4.45 -10.37 -4.12
C GLN A 178 3.40 -10.29 -5.25
N THR A 179 3.81 -10.32 -6.52
CA THR A 179 2.89 -10.30 -7.66
C THR A 179 2.09 -11.59 -7.76
N ILE A 180 2.71 -12.73 -7.42
CA ILE A 180 2.04 -14.04 -7.36
C ILE A 180 1.03 -14.05 -6.21
N ALA A 181 1.42 -13.57 -5.04
CA ALA A 181 0.53 -13.45 -3.88
C ALA A 181 -0.67 -12.53 -4.17
N ARG A 182 -0.46 -11.42 -4.89
CA ARG A 182 -1.55 -10.54 -5.35
C ARG A 182 -2.51 -11.24 -6.31
N ALA A 183 -2.00 -12.02 -7.26
CA ALA A 183 -2.85 -12.78 -8.17
C ALA A 183 -3.69 -13.85 -7.46
N LEU A 184 -3.20 -14.36 -6.33
CA LEU A 184 -3.84 -15.41 -5.53
C LEU A 184 -4.58 -14.87 -4.29
N CYS A 185 -4.75 -13.56 -4.16
CA CYS A 185 -5.21 -12.97 -2.90
C CYS A 185 -6.65 -13.36 -2.51
N LEU A 186 -7.49 -13.72 -3.48
CA LEU A 186 -8.84 -14.25 -3.28
C LEU A 186 -8.90 -15.78 -3.24
N SER A 187 -7.79 -16.44 -3.55
CA SER A 187 -7.71 -17.90 -3.59
C SER A 187 -7.37 -18.49 -2.23
N THR A 188 -7.90 -19.68 -1.95
CA THR A 188 -7.65 -20.41 -0.71
C THR A 188 -6.97 -21.74 -0.98
N VAL A 189 -6.23 -22.23 0.02
CA VAL A 189 -5.74 -23.62 0.07
C VAL A 189 -6.31 -24.24 1.34
N SER A 190 -7.14 -25.26 1.19
CA SER A 190 -7.77 -25.95 2.33
C SER A 190 -8.51 -24.97 3.27
N GLY A 191 -9.16 -23.95 2.70
CA GLY A 191 -9.88 -22.92 3.45
C GLY A 191 -9.02 -21.82 4.10
N SER A 192 -7.69 -21.84 3.93
CA SER A 192 -6.78 -20.78 4.41
C SER A 192 -6.38 -19.84 3.28
N LYS A 193 -6.28 -18.54 3.55
CA LYS A 193 -5.79 -17.55 2.56
C LYS A 193 -4.29 -17.75 2.32
N ILE A 194 -3.89 -17.63 1.07
CA ILE A 194 -2.48 -17.73 0.67
C ILE A 194 -1.76 -16.41 1.00
N THR A 195 -0.70 -16.46 1.79
CA THR A 195 0.09 -15.27 2.12
C THR A 195 1.35 -15.15 1.25
N GLU A 196 1.94 -13.96 1.19
CA GLU A 196 3.22 -13.74 0.49
C GLU A 196 4.36 -14.56 1.10
N SER A 197 4.35 -14.79 2.42
CA SER A 197 5.33 -15.66 3.09
C SER A 197 5.22 -17.10 2.65
N ASP A 198 4.00 -17.62 2.47
CA ASP A 198 3.79 -19.00 2.02
C ASP A 198 4.31 -19.18 0.59
N VAL A 199 3.99 -18.22 -0.29
CA VAL A 199 4.47 -18.21 -1.68
C VAL A 199 5.99 -18.12 -1.71
N SER A 200 6.59 -17.20 -0.97
CA SER A 200 8.04 -17.02 -0.92
C SER A 200 8.75 -18.27 -0.41
N TYR A 201 8.22 -18.87 0.67
CA TYR A 201 8.73 -20.12 1.21
C TYR A 201 8.69 -21.23 0.16
N GLN A 202 7.57 -21.40 -0.54
CA GLN A 202 7.43 -22.48 -1.51
C GLN A 202 8.34 -22.32 -2.72
N LEU A 203 8.56 -21.08 -3.18
CA LEU A 203 9.46 -20.77 -4.29
C LEU A 203 10.93 -21.02 -3.94
N THR A 204 11.36 -20.77 -2.70
CA THR A 204 12.75 -20.99 -2.27
C THR A 204 13.03 -22.43 -1.85
N HIS A 205 12.06 -23.12 -1.27
CA HIS A 205 12.25 -24.49 -0.73
C HIS A 205 12.08 -25.58 -1.79
N ASN A 206 11.52 -25.27 -2.96
CA ASN A 206 11.34 -26.23 -4.06
C ASN A 206 12.08 -25.79 -5.34
N PRO A 207 13.42 -25.80 -5.36
CA PRO A 207 14.21 -25.41 -6.54
C PRO A 207 13.97 -26.35 -7.74
N ASP A 208 13.46 -27.56 -7.48
CA ASP A 208 13.10 -28.51 -8.53
C ASP A 208 11.87 -28.05 -9.34
N LEU A 209 10.94 -27.35 -8.69
CA LEU A 209 9.69 -26.86 -9.29
C LEU A 209 9.83 -25.43 -9.81
N TYR A 210 10.64 -24.61 -9.15
CA TYR A 210 10.75 -23.18 -9.43
C TYR A 210 12.20 -22.77 -9.66
N GLN A 211 12.42 -21.99 -10.72
CA GLN A 211 13.72 -21.46 -11.08
C GLN A 211 13.73 -19.94 -10.88
N GLU A 212 14.70 -19.46 -10.11
CA GLU A 212 15.02 -18.04 -10.04
C GLU A 212 15.83 -17.62 -11.28
N ILE A 213 15.32 -16.64 -12.03
CA ILE A 213 15.98 -16.13 -13.26
C ILE A 213 16.77 -14.87 -12.96
N ARG A 214 16.21 -14.04 -12.08
CA ARG A 214 16.72 -12.74 -11.61
C ARG A 214 16.41 -12.65 -10.12
N PRO A 215 17.10 -11.77 -9.37
CA PRO A 215 16.84 -11.61 -7.94
C PRO A 215 15.35 -11.46 -7.66
N ASN A 216 14.78 -12.41 -6.92
CA ASN A 216 13.35 -12.48 -6.56
C ASN A 216 12.37 -12.54 -7.75
N ILE A 217 12.79 -13.06 -8.92
CA ILE A 217 11.90 -13.32 -10.06
C ILE A 217 11.95 -14.81 -10.38
N PHE A 218 10.81 -15.46 -10.18
CA PHE A 218 10.67 -16.91 -10.30
C PHE A 218 9.84 -17.29 -11.53
N ARG A 219 10.14 -18.46 -12.08
CA ARG A 219 9.34 -19.15 -13.09
C ARG A 219 9.21 -20.63 -12.76
N VAL A 220 8.25 -21.30 -13.37
CA VAL A 220 8.17 -22.77 -13.32
C VAL A 220 9.38 -23.38 -14.05
N SER A 221 10.06 -24.29 -13.37
CA SER A 221 11.22 -25.03 -13.89
C SER A 221 10.82 -25.88 -15.09
N ARG A 222 11.55 -25.73 -16.21
CA ARG A 222 11.29 -26.48 -17.46
C ARG A 222 11.57 -27.98 -17.33
N PHE A 223 12.26 -28.41 -16.27
CA PHE A 223 12.56 -29.82 -16.00
C PHE A 223 11.29 -30.67 -15.74
N MET A 224 10.14 -30.04 -15.45
CA MET A 224 8.86 -30.76 -15.32
C MET A 224 8.19 -31.15 -16.64
N LYS A 225 8.62 -30.65 -17.81
CA LYS A 225 8.07 -31.15 -19.09
C LYS A 225 8.38 -32.63 -19.36
N PHE A 226 9.26 -33.26 -18.58
CA PHE A 226 9.62 -34.67 -18.72
C PHE A 226 8.90 -35.63 -17.77
N ARG A 227 8.01 -35.16 -16.86
CA ARG A 227 7.30 -36.05 -15.93
C ARG A 227 5.78 -36.16 -16.14
N SER A 228 5.18 -35.36 -17.01
CA SER A 228 3.72 -35.42 -17.27
C SER A 228 3.30 -36.30 -18.47
N SER A 229 4.18 -37.17 -18.98
CA SER A 229 3.88 -38.08 -20.10
C SER A 229 3.77 -39.55 -19.73
N PHE A 230 3.52 -39.88 -18.46
CA PHE A 230 3.05 -41.22 -18.10
C PHE A 230 1.62 -41.13 -17.58
N LYS A 231 0.68 -41.25 -18.54
CA LYS A 231 -0.67 -41.70 -18.25
C LYS A 231 -0.59 -43.10 -17.63
N SER A 232 -1.36 -43.26 -16.58
CA SER A 232 -1.88 -44.51 -16.00
C SER A 232 -1.71 -45.76 -16.86
N GLU A 233 -0.92 -46.71 -16.37
CA GLU A 233 -1.25 -48.13 -16.49
C GLU A 233 -0.86 -48.80 -15.19
N SER A 234 -1.85 -49.48 -14.61
CA SER A 234 -1.72 -50.47 -13.55
C SER A 234 -0.53 -51.39 -13.76
N SER A 235 0.22 -51.68 -12.69
CA SER A 235 0.57 -53.04 -12.25
C SER A 235 1.57 -53.00 -11.10
N GLU A 236 1.24 -53.79 -10.07
CA GLU A 236 2.11 -54.61 -9.23
C GLU A 236 3.44 -54.07 -8.71
N SER A 237 3.50 -54.07 -7.39
CA SER A 237 4.67 -53.98 -6.53
C SER A 237 5.72 -55.03 -6.91
N GLU A 238 6.83 -54.62 -7.52
CA GLU A 238 8.08 -55.37 -7.51
C GLU A 238 9.12 -54.63 -6.65
N SER A 239 9.27 -55.14 -5.43
CA SER A 239 10.37 -54.85 -4.53
C SER A 239 11.69 -55.31 -5.15
N THR A 240 12.54 -54.35 -5.54
CA THR A 240 13.93 -54.64 -5.85
C THR A 240 14.78 -54.43 -4.60
N SER A 241 15.36 -55.55 -4.15
CA SER A 241 16.32 -55.66 -3.06
C SER A 241 17.55 -54.80 -3.30
N VAL A 242 17.88 -53.94 -2.33
CA VAL A 242 19.16 -53.23 -2.27
C VAL A 242 20.24 -54.25 -1.88
N GLU A 243 21.03 -54.71 -2.85
CA GLU A 243 22.29 -55.38 -2.56
C GLU A 243 23.29 -54.35 -2.01
N SER A 244 23.59 -54.49 -0.72
CA SER A 244 24.67 -53.79 -0.03
C SER A 244 26.02 -54.27 -0.59
N SER A 245 26.66 -53.46 -1.44
CA SER A 245 28.09 -53.57 -1.70
C SER A 245 28.84 -52.63 -0.76
N GLU A 246 29.45 -53.20 0.28
CA GLU A 246 30.43 -52.52 1.12
C GLU A 246 31.70 -52.23 0.31
N ALA A 247 31.71 -51.12 -0.42
CA ALA A 247 32.96 -50.56 -0.94
C ALA A 247 33.66 -49.82 0.20
N VAL A 248 34.65 -50.48 0.81
CA VAL A 248 35.55 -49.88 1.81
C VAL A 248 36.30 -48.73 1.14
N PHE A 249 36.00 -47.51 1.56
CA PHE A 249 36.68 -46.29 1.10
C PHE A 249 38.17 -46.36 1.43
N ASN A 250 39.04 -46.36 0.40
CA ASN A 250 40.48 -46.35 0.55
C ASN A 250 41.03 -44.92 0.33
N PRO A 251 41.49 -44.21 1.37
CA PRO A 251 41.91 -42.80 1.25
C PRO A 251 43.19 -42.59 0.43
N TYR A 252 43.91 -43.65 0.08
CA TYR A 252 45.14 -43.55 -0.73
C TYR A 252 44.89 -43.41 -2.23
N ASP A 253 43.70 -43.74 -2.73
CA ASP A 253 43.34 -43.52 -4.15
C ASP A 253 43.03 -42.05 -4.45
N PHE A 254 42.80 -41.22 -3.41
CA PHE A 254 42.43 -39.81 -3.56
C PHE A 254 43.64 -38.88 -3.78
N PHE A 255 44.86 -39.31 -3.40
CA PHE A 255 46.06 -38.45 -3.41
C PHE A 255 47.13 -38.84 -4.45
N ASN A 256 46.85 -39.75 -5.38
CA ASN A 256 47.81 -40.10 -6.44
C ASN A 256 47.91 -38.98 -7.52
N ASP A 257 48.87 -38.08 -7.30
CA ASP A 257 49.85 -37.43 -8.20
C ASP A 257 49.54 -37.00 -9.66
N HIS A 258 48.29 -37.02 -10.13
CA HIS A 258 47.95 -36.55 -11.49
C HIS A 258 46.81 -35.53 -11.55
N SER A 259 46.84 -34.50 -10.71
CA SER A 259 46.05 -33.27 -10.94
C SER A 259 46.90 -32.00 -10.73
N PRO A 260 46.98 -31.09 -11.73
CA PRO A 260 47.86 -29.95 -11.69
C PRO A 260 47.13 -28.76 -11.06
N ILE A 261 47.09 -28.68 -9.74
CA ILE A 261 46.64 -27.45 -9.07
C ILE A 261 47.72 -27.00 -8.09
N ARG A 262 48.71 -26.26 -8.62
CA ARG A 262 49.64 -25.48 -7.80
C ARG A 262 48.96 -24.18 -7.40
N PHE A 263 48.61 -24.03 -6.13
CA PHE A 263 48.36 -22.72 -5.54
C PHE A 263 49.72 -22.10 -5.16
N ALA A 264 50.17 -21.11 -5.94
CA ALA A 264 51.26 -20.25 -5.53
C ALA A 264 50.71 -19.14 -4.64
N LEU A 265 51.03 -19.19 -3.35
CA LEU A 265 50.88 -18.05 -2.43
C LEU A 265 52.22 -17.31 -2.42
N THR A 266 52.28 -16.16 -3.07
CA THR A 266 53.36 -15.18 -2.89
C THR A 266 53.08 -14.37 -1.63
N VAL A 267 54.04 -14.41 -0.69
CA VAL A 267 54.17 -13.50 0.46
C VAL A 267 54.89 -12.24 0.01
#